data_AF-A0A6B1AQQ4-F1
#
_entry.id   AF-A0A6B1AQQ4-F1
#
_cell.length_a   1.000
_cell.length_b   1.000
_cell.length_c   1.000
_cell.angle_alpha   90.00
_cell.angle_beta   90.00
_cell.angle_gamma   90.00
#
_symmetry.space_group_name_H-M   'P 1'
#
loop_
_entity.id
_entity.type
_entity.pdbx_description
1 polymer ?
#
loop_
_entity_poly.entity_id
_entity_poly.type
_entity_poly.pdbx_seq_one_letter_code
_entity_poly.pdbx_strand_id
1 'polypeptide(L)'
;MYTMRQWSVRNARGLKVLYSAIERTLIRCHPILQRLGYARLDKPFAKVESLTKGFLLDSQNCGQCIVGFTGLSCPMNCPKKMRNGPCGGVRADGACEVDPRMQCVWVLAWDGARRLDDEQVPLQAVQPPVDHQLIGRSAWLREVRIKVGSSGHAI
;
A
#
# COMPACT_ATOMS: atom_id res chain seq x y z
N MET A 1 9.68 -7.65 11.77
CA MET A 1 8.70 -6.89 10.95
C MET A 1 7.50 -7.74 10.52
N TYR A 2 7.67 -9.04 10.29
CA TYR A 2 6.56 -9.97 9.99
C TYR A 2 5.37 -9.92 10.98
N THR A 3 5.65 -9.79 12.29
CA THR A 3 4.62 -9.64 13.33
C THR A 3 3.76 -8.39 13.16
N MET A 4 4.35 -7.27 12.76
CA MET A 4 3.61 -6.02 12.50
C MET A 4 2.70 -6.14 11.29
N ARG A 5 3.14 -6.84 10.24
CA ARG A 5 2.29 -7.12 9.08
C ARG A 5 1.04 -7.91 9.48
N GLN A 6 1.21 -8.97 10.29
CA GLN A 6 0.08 -9.74 10.81
C GLN A 6 -0.84 -8.89 11.69
N TRP A 7 -0.27 -8.04 12.54
CA TRP A 7 -1.05 -7.12 13.37
C TRP A 7 -1.88 -6.15 12.52
N SER A 8 -1.29 -5.59 11.46
CA SER A 8 -1.99 -4.68 10.54
C SER A 8 -3.14 -5.37 9.81
N VAL A 9 -2.93 -6.60 9.33
CA VAL A 9 -3.99 -7.42 8.72
C VAL A 9 -5.12 -7.72 9.71
N ARG A 10 -4.78 -8.07 10.96
CA ARG A 10 -5.79 -8.33 12.01
C ARG A 10 -6.61 -7.09 12.35
N ASN A 11 -6.00 -5.91 12.30
CA ASN A 11 -6.63 -4.62 12.59
C ASN A 11 -7.08 -3.86 11.34
N ALA A 12 -7.28 -4.58 10.21
CA ALA A 12 -7.44 -3.96 8.90
C ALA A 12 -8.53 -2.89 8.82
N ARG A 13 -9.67 -3.10 9.49
CA ARG A 13 -10.78 -2.13 9.54
C ARG A 13 -10.35 -0.76 10.08
N GLY A 14 -9.76 -0.73 11.28
CA GLY A 14 -9.37 0.51 11.94
C GLY A 14 -8.28 1.25 11.16
N LEU A 15 -7.26 0.52 10.69
CA LEU A 15 -6.19 1.10 9.88
C LEU A 15 -6.69 1.60 8.51
N LYS A 16 -7.65 0.92 7.88
CA LYS A 16 -8.26 1.38 6.62
C LYS A 16 -9.04 2.68 6.85
N VAL A 17 -9.81 2.80 7.93
CA VAL A 17 -10.50 4.05 8.28
C VAL A 17 -9.49 5.18 8.48
N LEU A 18 -8.43 4.95 9.25
CA LEU A 18 -7.36 5.92 9.46
C LEU A 18 -6.67 6.31 8.14
N TYR A 19 -6.32 5.33 7.31
CA TYR A 19 -5.68 5.56 6.01
C TYR A 19 -6.56 6.42 5.09
N SER A 20 -7.84 6.07 4.99
CA SER A 20 -8.82 6.82 4.19
C SER A 20 -9.10 8.21 4.75
N ALA A 21 -8.99 8.42 6.06
CA ALA A 21 -9.10 9.74 6.67
C ALA A 21 -7.88 10.62 6.34
N ILE A 22 -6.67 10.07 6.49
CA ILE A 22 -5.42 10.76 6.12
C ILE A 22 -5.43 11.14 4.64
N GLU A 23 -5.82 10.20 3.77
CA GLU A 23 -5.90 10.45 2.33
C GLU A 23 -6.88 11.58 1.99
N ARG A 24 -8.08 11.57 2.57
CA ARG A 24 -9.08 12.64 2.39
C ARG A 24 -8.54 14.01 2.86
N THR A 25 -7.86 14.04 4.00
CA THR A 25 -7.23 15.27 4.50
C THR A 25 -6.14 15.77 3.55
N LEU A 26 -5.27 14.88 3.06
CA LEU A 26 -4.21 15.26 2.11
C LEU A 26 -4.76 15.79 0.79
N ILE A 27 -5.82 15.19 0.26
CA ILE A 27 -6.52 15.68 -0.94
C ILE A 27 -7.11 17.08 -0.69
N ARG A 28 -7.74 17.29 0.48
CA ARG A 28 -8.30 18.62 0.83
C ARG A 28 -7.20 19.68 1.01
N CYS A 29 -6.02 19.27 1.46
CA CYS A 29 -4.84 20.13 1.57
C CYS A 29 -4.10 20.33 0.23
N HIS A 30 -4.55 19.72 -0.88
CA HIS A 30 -3.93 19.86 -2.21
C HIS A 30 -3.53 21.30 -2.61
N PRO A 31 -4.40 22.33 -2.49
CA PRO A 31 -4.02 23.69 -2.90
C PRO A 31 -2.84 24.25 -2.09
N ILE A 32 -2.72 23.87 -0.82
CA ILE A 32 -1.59 24.26 0.04
C ILE A 32 -0.34 23.49 -0.37
N LEU A 33 -0.46 22.19 -0.60
CA LEU A 33 0.64 21.33 -1.06
C LEU A 33 1.18 21.81 -2.41
N GLN A 34 0.32 22.26 -3.32
CA GLN A 34 0.68 22.81 -4.61
C GLN A 34 1.44 24.15 -4.46
N ARG A 35 0.99 25.05 -3.58
CA ARG A 35 1.67 26.32 -3.29
C ARG A 35 3.05 26.14 -2.67
N LEU A 36 3.22 25.14 -1.80
CA LEU A 36 4.51 24.83 -1.17
C LEU A 36 5.48 24.10 -2.13
N GLY A 37 4.94 23.41 -3.14
CA GLY A 37 5.68 22.70 -4.18
C GLY A 37 5.96 21.25 -3.83
N TYR A 38 5.36 20.32 -4.59
CA TYR A 38 5.50 18.87 -4.39
C TYR A 38 6.95 18.39 -4.40
N ALA A 39 7.82 18.96 -5.24
CA ALA A 39 9.22 18.58 -5.32
C ALA A 39 9.99 18.82 -4.01
N ARG A 40 9.63 19.88 -3.27
CA ARG A 40 10.25 20.21 -1.97
C ARG A 40 9.70 19.33 -0.85
N LEU A 41 8.41 19.01 -0.91
CA LEU A 41 7.73 18.17 0.08
C LEU A 41 7.99 16.67 -0.09
N ASP A 42 8.41 16.23 -1.27
CA ASP A 42 8.60 14.81 -1.59
C ASP A 42 9.56 14.08 -0.65
N LYS A 43 10.78 14.59 -0.47
CA LYS A 43 11.79 13.99 0.41
C LYS A 43 11.37 13.90 1.89
N PRO A 44 10.89 14.98 2.54
CA PRO A 44 10.45 14.90 3.93
C PRO A 44 9.23 13.99 4.10
N PHE A 45 8.24 14.06 3.20
CA PHE A 45 7.10 13.15 3.24
C PHE A 45 7.51 11.70 3.04
N ALA A 46 8.42 11.40 2.11
CA ALA A 46 8.92 10.05 1.88
C ALA A 46 9.64 9.49 3.13
N LYS A 47 10.35 10.34 3.89
CA LYS A 47 11.00 9.93 5.15
C LYS A 47 9.99 9.67 6.26
N VAL A 48 8.97 10.51 6.39
CA VAL A 48 7.87 10.27 7.35
C VAL A 48 7.10 9.00 6.97
N GLU A 49 6.86 8.81 5.68
CA GLU A 49 6.16 7.66 5.12
C GLU A 49 6.95 6.37 5.35
N SER A 50 8.26 6.36 5.10
CA SER A 50 9.10 5.18 5.29
C SER A 50 9.18 4.76 6.76
N LEU A 51 9.21 5.70 7.70
CA LEU A 51 9.18 5.43 9.13
C LEU A 51 7.80 4.91 9.58
N THR A 52 6.75 5.66 9.24
CA THR A 52 5.39 5.37 9.72
C THR A 52 4.81 4.11 9.07
N LYS A 53 4.87 4.01 7.73
CA LYS A 53 4.35 2.85 6.99
C LYS A 53 5.31 1.66 7.03
N GLY A 54 6.61 1.88 7.17
CA GLY A 54 7.57 0.79 7.38
C GLY A 54 7.29 0.07 8.71
N PHE A 55 7.08 0.83 9.79
CA PHE A 55 6.79 0.25 11.10
C PHE A 55 5.40 -0.39 11.17
N LEU A 56 4.36 0.32 10.73
CA LEU A 56 2.98 -0.17 10.87
C LEU A 56 2.64 -1.24 9.83
N LEU A 57 2.95 -1.01 8.55
CA LEU A 57 2.45 -1.80 7.43
C LEU A 57 3.50 -2.71 6.79
N ASP A 58 4.74 -2.70 7.32
CA ASP A 58 5.87 -3.41 6.73
C ASP A 58 6.05 -3.05 5.24
N SER A 59 5.94 -1.75 4.94
CA SER A 59 6.03 -1.22 3.58
C SER A 59 7.47 -1.17 3.06
N GLN A 60 7.68 -1.57 1.81
CA GLN A 60 8.97 -1.52 1.11
C GLN A 60 9.27 -0.18 0.42
N ASN A 61 8.47 0.86 0.70
CA ASN A 61 8.65 2.22 0.22
C ASN A 61 8.88 2.35 -1.32
N CYS A 62 8.08 1.63 -2.10
CA CYS A 62 8.16 1.59 -3.56
C CYS A 62 7.63 2.86 -4.27
N GLY A 63 7.19 3.89 -3.53
CA GLY A 63 6.60 5.12 -4.08
C GLY A 63 5.23 4.96 -4.76
N GLN A 64 4.71 3.74 -4.83
CA GLN A 64 3.39 3.41 -5.41
C GLN A 64 2.64 2.44 -4.49
N CYS A 65 2.42 2.87 -3.24
CA CYS A 65 1.81 2.04 -2.21
C CYS A 65 0.39 1.59 -2.58
N ILE A 66 0.14 0.28 -2.58
CA ILE A 66 -1.18 -0.33 -2.82
C ILE A 66 -1.70 -1.12 -1.61
N VAL A 67 -1.14 -0.86 -0.43
CA VAL A 67 -1.47 -1.58 0.81
C VAL A 67 -2.95 -1.47 1.16
N GLY A 68 -3.59 -0.33 0.85
CA GLY A 68 -5.03 -0.14 1.00
C GLY A 68 -5.89 -1.05 0.11
N PHE A 69 -5.37 -1.53 -1.02
CA PHE A 69 -6.03 -2.44 -1.97
C PHE A 69 -5.67 -3.90 -1.74
N THR A 70 -4.80 -4.20 -0.78
CA THR A 70 -4.24 -5.54 -0.55
C THR A 70 -4.47 -6.02 0.89
N GLY A 71 -5.60 -5.66 1.50
CA GLY A 71 -5.94 -6.08 2.86
C GLY A 71 -4.92 -5.65 3.92
N LEU A 72 -4.21 -4.55 3.68
CA LEU A 72 -3.08 -4.07 4.47
C LEU A 72 -1.82 -4.94 4.47
N SER A 73 -1.70 -5.90 3.55
CA SER A 73 -0.49 -6.68 3.32
C SER A 73 0.29 -6.11 2.14
N CYS A 74 1.50 -5.57 2.37
CA CYS A 74 2.32 -5.04 1.27
C CYS A 74 2.82 -6.18 0.35
N PRO A 75 2.46 -6.20 -0.96
CA PRO A 75 2.83 -7.28 -1.87
C PRO A 75 4.33 -7.28 -2.21
N MET A 76 5.01 -6.14 -2.05
CA MET A 76 6.46 -6.01 -2.30
C MET A 76 7.33 -6.77 -1.29
N ASN A 77 6.72 -7.29 -0.23
CA ASN A 77 7.34 -8.24 0.69
C ASN A 77 7.43 -9.67 0.12
N CYS A 78 6.82 -9.95 -1.03
CA CYS A 78 7.02 -11.22 -1.71
C CYS A 78 8.49 -11.36 -2.12
N PRO A 79 9.16 -12.49 -1.82
CA PRO A 79 10.53 -12.74 -2.27
C PRO A 79 10.70 -12.64 -3.79
N LYS A 80 9.63 -12.97 -4.53
CA LYS A 80 9.58 -12.89 -6.00
C LYS A 80 9.29 -11.48 -6.54
N LYS A 81 9.12 -10.49 -5.66
CA LYS A 81 8.84 -9.07 -6.01
C LYS A 81 7.63 -8.87 -6.94
N MET A 82 6.67 -9.79 -6.91
CA MET A 82 5.43 -9.67 -7.70
C MET A 82 4.44 -8.73 -7.04
N ARG A 83 4.03 -7.71 -7.80
CA ARG A 83 3.02 -6.73 -7.36
C ARG A 83 1.60 -7.28 -7.42
N ASN A 84 1.34 -8.18 -8.37
CA ASN A 84 0.05 -8.86 -8.57
C ASN A 84 0.22 -10.35 -8.25
N GLY A 85 -0.81 -10.97 -7.69
CA GLY A 85 -0.83 -12.39 -7.35
C GLY A 85 -2.27 -12.88 -7.19
N PRO A 86 -2.47 -14.09 -6.64
CA PRO A 86 -1.46 -15.03 -6.15
C PRO A 86 -0.63 -15.65 -7.29
N CYS A 87 0.51 -16.26 -6.95
CA CYS A 87 1.42 -16.89 -7.91
C CYS A 87 1.36 -18.42 -7.96
N GLY A 88 0.45 -19.03 -7.20
CA GLY A 88 0.36 -20.49 -7.05
C GLY A 88 1.37 -21.12 -6.10
N GLY A 89 2.49 -20.45 -5.78
CA GLY A 89 3.54 -20.95 -4.88
C GLY A 89 3.25 -20.86 -3.38
N VAL A 90 2.03 -21.23 -2.97
CA VAL A 90 1.61 -21.24 -1.55
C VAL A 90 1.59 -22.68 -1.04
N ARG A 91 2.28 -22.92 0.07
CA ARG A 91 2.33 -24.23 0.74
C ARG A 91 1.01 -24.54 1.42
N ALA A 92 0.76 -25.82 1.74
CA ALA A 92 -0.49 -26.26 2.37
C ALA A 92 -0.78 -25.58 3.73
N ASP A 93 0.27 -25.13 4.43
CA ASP A 93 0.22 -24.38 5.68
C ASP A 93 0.06 -22.85 5.49
N GLY A 94 -0.11 -22.37 4.26
CA GLY A 94 -0.21 -20.96 3.91
C GLY A 94 1.14 -20.22 3.77
N ALA A 95 2.27 -20.91 4.01
CA ALA A 95 3.59 -20.32 3.87
C ALA A 95 4.01 -20.14 2.40
N CYS A 96 4.99 -19.26 2.16
CA CYS A 96 5.56 -19.07 0.84
C CYS A 96 6.43 -20.28 0.43
N GLU A 97 6.43 -20.66 -0.85
CA GLU A 97 7.32 -21.70 -1.36
C GLU A 97 8.81 -21.33 -1.26
N VAL A 98 9.15 -20.04 -1.39
CA VAL A 98 10.54 -19.55 -1.44
C VAL A 98 11.11 -19.35 -0.04
N ASP A 99 10.33 -18.81 0.88
CA ASP A 99 10.72 -18.67 2.29
C ASP A 99 9.62 -19.29 3.18
N PRO A 100 9.78 -20.54 3.62
CA PRO A 100 8.81 -21.23 4.46
C PRO A 100 8.61 -20.58 5.84
N ARG A 101 9.49 -19.67 6.28
CA ARG A 101 9.39 -19.01 7.58
C ARG A 101 8.38 -17.86 7.59
N MET A 102 7.84 -17.48 6.43
CA MET A 102 6.85 -16.43 6.30
C MET A 102 5.54 -16.94 5.69
N GLN A 103 4.42 -16.45 6.20
CA GLN A 103 3.13 -16.58 5.51
C GLN A 103 3.17 -15.82 4.18
N CYS A 104 2.53 -16.40 3.18
CA CYS A 104 2.41 -15.77 1.87
C CYS A 104 1.71 -14.41 2.00
N VAL A 105 2.29 -13.38 1.38
CA VAL A 105 1.74 -12.01 1.40
C VAL A 105 0.31 -11.95 0.85
N TRP A 106 -0.03 -12.82 -0.09
CA TRP A 106 -1.36 -12.88 -0.72
C TRP A 106 -2.37 -13.67 0.10
N VAL A 107 -1.92 -14.65 0.91
CA VAL A 107 -2.78 -15.27 1.93
C VAL A 107 -3.16 -14.22 2.98
N LEU A 108 -2.18 -13.44 3.44
CA LEU A 108 -2.42 -12.32 4.36
C LEU A 108 -3.29 -11.22 3.74
N ALA A 109 -3.09 -10.91 2.45
CA ALA A 109 -3.94 -9.94 1.74
C ALA A 109 -5.39 -10.42 1.68
N TRP A 110 -5.62 -11.72 1.43
CA TRP A 110 -6.96 -12.30 1.42
C TRP A 110 -7.60 -12.32 2.81
N ASP A 111 -6.84 -12.66 3.88
CA ASP A 111 -7.35 -12.55 5.26
C ASP A 111 -7.72 -11.11 5.61
N GLY A 112 -6.89 -10.14 5.21
CA GLY A 112 -7.16 -8.72 5.42
C GLY A 112 -8.36 -8.23 4.63
N ALA A 113 -8.51 -8.66 3.37
CA ALA A 113 -9.66 -8.34 2.55
C ALA A 113 -10.95 -8.94 3.09
N ARG A 114 -10.95 -10.18 3.59
CA ARG A 114 -12.12 -10.80 4.27
C ARG A 114 -12.58 -10.04 5.51
N ARG A 115 -11.69 -9.25 6.12
CA ARG A 115 -12.02 -8.38 7.26
C ARG A 115 -12.55 -7.03 6.81
N LEU A 116 -12.39 -6.67 5.54
CA LEU A 116 -12.89 -5.46 4.90
C LEU A 116 -14.06 -5.84 3.98
N ASP A 117 -14.84 -4.87 3.52
CA ASP A 117 -15.87 -5.15 2.52
C ASP A 117 -15.23 -5.22 1.13
N ASP A 118 -15.78 -6.05 0.23
CA ASP A 118 -15.17 -6.35 -1.08
C ASP A 118 -15.06 -5.09 -1.96
N GLU A 119 -16.01 -4.16 -1.85
CA GLU A 119 -15.96 -2.82 -2.47
C GLU A 119 -14.74 -2.00 -2.03
N GLN A 120 -14.20 -2.26 -0.83
CA GLN A 120 -13.10 -1.49 -0.25
C GLN A 120 -11.73 -2.02 -0.67
N VAL A 121 -11.66 -3.26 -1.20
CA VAL A 121 -10.42 -3.98 -1.50
C VAL A 121 -10.59 -4.86 -2.75
N PRO A 122 -10.55 -4.29 -3.97
CA PRO A 122 -10.63 -5.06 -5.20
C PRO A 122 -9.31 -5.83 -5.44
N LEU A 123 -9.09 -6.94 -4.72
CA LEU A 123 -7.88 -7.76 -4.84
C LEU A 123 -7.65 -8.30 -6.27
N GLN A 124 -8.72 -8.40 -7.04
CA GLN A 124 -8.69 -8.85 -8.44
C GLN A 124 -8.36 -7.72 -9.42
N ALA A 125 -8.35 -6.45 -8.98
CA ALA A 125 -7.97 -5.33 -9.83
C ALA A 125 -6.47 -5.37 -10.14
N VAL A 126 -6.15 -5.63 -11.41
CA VAL A 126 -4.77 -5.68 -11.90
C VAL A 126 -4.10 -4.32 -11.70
N GLN A 127 -2.99 -4.31 -10.96
CA GLN A 127 -2.22 -3.10 -10.70
C GLN A 127 -1.10 -2.97 -11.74
N PRO A 128 -0.76 -1.74 -12.17
CA PRO A 128 0.37 -1.53 -13.07
C PRO A 128 1.68 -2.01 -12.43
N PRO A 129 2.69 -2.43 -13.21
CA PRO A 129 3.99 -2.82 -12.67
C PRO A 129 4.61 -1.70 -11.82
N VAL A 130 5.49 -2.07 -10.89
CA VAL A 130 6.18 -1.09 -10.05
C VAL A 130 7.17 -0.31 -10.92
N ASP A 131 7.09 1.00 -10.87
CA ASP A 131 8.11 1.87 -11.45
C ASP A 131 9.26 2.05 -10.45
N HIS A 132 10.41 1.49 -10.78
CA HIS A 132 11.60 1.51 -9.93
C HIS A 132 12.19 2.92 -9.78
N GLN A 133 11.90 3.86 -10.68
CA GLN A 133 12.34 5.25 -10.57
C GLN A 133 11.67 5.98 -9.40
N LEU A 134 10.54 5.46 -8.91
CA LEU A 134 9.76 6.05 -7.82
C LEU A 134 10.14 5.49 -6.44
N ILE A 135 11.07 4.54 -6.35
CA ILE A 135 11.53 4.00 -5.07
C ILE A 135 12.11 5.13 -4.23
N GLY A 136 11.69 5.22 -2.96
CA GLY A 136 12.10 6.28 -2.06
C GLY A 136 11.38 7.63 -2.25
N ARG A 137 10.40 7.72 -3.17
CA ARG A 137 9.49 8.87 -3.33
C ARG A 137 8.24 8.71 -2.47
N SER A 138 7.53 9.80 -2.20
CA SER A 138 6.29 9.70 -1.40
C SER A 138 5.15 9.13 -2.24
N ALA A 139 4.58 8.01 -1.78
CA ALA A 139 3.39 7.46 -2.42
C ALA A 139 2.15 8.29 -2.08
N TRP A 140 2.07 8.90 -0.89
CA TRP A 140 0.95 9.77 -0.54
C TRP A 140 0.83 10.99 -1.44
N LEU A 141 1.93 11.72 -1.67
CA LEU A 141 1.90 12.89 -2.55
C LEU A 141 1.61 12.50 -4.00
N ARG A 142 2.12 11.34 -4.45
CA ARG A 142 1.78 10.80 -5.77
C ARG A 142 0.29 10.52 -5.90
N GLU A 143 -0.30 9.87 -4.91
CA GLU A 143 -1.72 9.51 -4.92
C GLU A 143 -2.62 10.74 -4.94
N VAL A 144 -2.28 11.78 -4.15
CA VAL A 144 -2.99 13.07 -4.19
C VAL A 144 -2.96 13.67 -5.60
N ARG A 145 -1.81 13.66 -6.28
CA ARG A 145 -1.71 14.18 -7.67
C ARG A 145 -2.56 13.38 -8.65
N ILE A 146 -2.57 12.06 -8.51
CA ILE A 146 -3.38 11.19 -9.38
C ILE A 146 -4.85 11.47 -9.15
N LYS A 147 -5.32 11.45 -7.90
CA LYS A 147 -6.75 11.66 -7.60
C LYS A 147 -7.25 13.03 -8.02
N VAL A 148 -6.46 14.10 -7.77
CA VAL A 148 -6.82 15.45 -8.21
C VAL A 148 -6.76 15.58 -9.74
N GLY A 149 -5.77 14.95 -10.40
CA GLY A 149 -5.68 14.92 -11.87
C GLY A 149 -6.80 14.12 -12.53
N SER A 150 -7.21 13.00 -11.93
CA SER A 150 -8.34 12.17 -12.36
C SER A 150 -9.69 12.87 -12.14
N SER A 151 -9.84 13.69 -11.09
CA SER A 151 -11.02 14.55 -10.92
C SER A 151 -11.15 15.64 -11.99
N GLY A 152 -10.09 15.90 -12.78
CA GLY A 152 -10.12 16.77 -13.96
C GLY A 152 -10.26 16.03 -15.30
N HIS A 153 -10.34 14.70 -15.29
CA HIS A 153 -10.50 13.83 -16.48
C HIS A 153 -11.73 12.92 -16.34
N ALA A 154 -12.83 13.45 -15.80
CA ALA A 154 -14.14 12.89 -16.11
C ALA A 154 -14.46 13.26 -17.57
N ILE A 155 -14.11 12.37 -18.50
CA ILE A 155 -14.73 12.26 -19.82
C ILE A 155 -15.62 11.03 -19.76
#